data_AF-W2C1S6-F1
#
_entry.id   AF-W2C1S6-F1
#
_cell.length_a   1.000
_cell.length_b   1.000
_cell.length_c   1.000
_cell.angle_alpha   90.00
_cell.angle_beta   90.00
_cell.angle_gamma   90.00
#
_symmetry.space_group_name_H-M   'P 1'
#
loop_
_entity.id
_entity.type
_entity.pdbx_description
1 polymer ?
#
loop_
_entity_poly.entity_id
_entity_poly.type
_entity_poly.pdbx_seq_one_letter_code
_entity_poly.pdbx_strand_id
1 'polypeptide(L)'
;MYGFGAFVFAVYGGIIIYDLHWHRLDLEKLLTKIFMNVTLLCVVLKSTLQRGGYLMKLKKSSICIIGLLLLAVTVAVGIYAYHYTRINGYGKVFYSNGDSKIEKDVKLFVGTRRMAGQMGTDSIYPYYYDKVKGLELAGEAEIKAIKFAEKDIIKKNAFYKEAVSKGYKVSDGELKILVKKKIAAIKKSKDYPKIKEAYERAGTTIEKEYDKNQRYNRIYFTIEKWDEDNKKHLEEGHQSTPEDTSANLSQEREHYEKLILKKFKSSRDFVILKRALKYCRASFKKYGSNVEGAKHYAKRMNVYSELSYWN
;
A
#
# COMPACT_ATOMS: atom_id res chain seq x y z
N MET A 1 -52.24 -10.35 2.52
CA MET A 1 -51.37 -9.23 2.98
C MET A 1 -49.87 -9.60 3.06
N TYR A 2 -49.39 -10.70 2.47
CA TYR A 2 -47.95 -11.04 2.45
C TYR A 2 -47.14 -10.41 1.30
N GLY A 3 -47.81 -9.82 0.30
CA GLY A 3 -47.14 -9.33 -0.92
C GLY A 3 -46.48 -7.95 -0.80
N PHE A 4 -47.06 -7.01 -0.03
CA PHE A 4 -46.53 -5.63 0.02
C PHE A 4 -45.26 -5.53 0.88
N GLY A 5 -45.20 -6.25 2.00
CA GLY A 5 -43.99 -6.35 2.82
C GLY A 5 -42.84 -7.00 2.04
N ALA A 6 -43.11 -8.12 1.36
CA ALA A 6 -42.11 -8.80 0.53
C ALA A 6 -41.63 -7.94 -0.66
N PHE A 7 -42.53 -7.17 -1.28
CA PHE A 7 -42.18 -6.25 -2.38
C PHE A 7 -41.29 -5.09 -1.91
N VAL A 8 -41.62 -4.46 -0.77
CA VAL A 8 -40.75 -3.42 -0.18
C VAL A 8 -39.39 -4.02 0.20
N PHE A 9 -39.36 -5.22 0.78
CA PHE A 9 -38.12 -5.93 1.11
C PHE A 9 -37.26 -6.26 -0.12
N ALA A 10 -37.86 -6.74 -1.22
CA ALA A 10 -37.15 -7.11 -2.44
C ALA A 10 -36.60 -5.87 -3.18
N VAL A 11 -37.39 -4.79 -3.24
CA VAL A 11 -36.99 -3.53 -3.88
C VAL A 11 -35.92 -2.81 -3.05
N TYR A 12 -36.07 -2.72 -1.71
CA TYR A 12 -35.06 -2.08 -0.85
C TYR A 12 -33.77 -2.87 -0.76
N GLY A 13 -33.85 -4.19 -0.57
CA GLY A 13 -32.68 -5.06 -0.55
C GLY A 13 -31.93 -5.01 -1.89
N GLY A 14 -32.67 -5.03 -3.00
CA GLY A 14 -32.11 -4.92 -4.35
C GLY A 14 -31.41 -3.59 -4.63
N ILE A 15 -32.02 -2.45 -4.26
CA ILE A 15 -31.43 -1.12 -4.47
C ILE A 15 -30.16 -0.93 -3.63
N ILE A 16 -30.15 -1.39 -2.38
CA ILE A 16 -28.97 -1.26 -1.52
C ILE A 16 -27.82 -2.14 -2.04
N ILE A 17 -28.11 -3.39 -2.44
CA ILE A 17 -27.11 -4.29 -3.03
C ILE A 17 -26.58 -3.72 -4.36
N TYR A 18 -27.46 -3.15 -5.19
CA TYR A 18 -27.11 -2.51 -6.45
C TYR A 18 -26.19 -1.28 -6.24
N ASP A 19 -26.53 -0.38 -5.32
CA ASP A 19 -25.73 0.81 -4.99
C ASP A 19 -24.36 0.44 -4.37
N LEU A 20 -24.30 -0.64 -3.56
CA LEU A 20 -23.04 -1.17 -3.00
C LEU A 20 -22.13 -1.80 -4.06
N HIS A 21 -22.71 -2.48 -5.05
CA HIS A 21 -21.95 -3.17 -6.09
C HIS A 21 -21.41 -2.20 -7.14
N TRP A 22 -22.19 -1.18 -7.51
CA TRP A 22 -21.88 -0.29 -8.64
C TRP A 22 -21.26 1.06 -8.28
N HIS A 23 -21.60 1.66 -7.13
CA HIS A 23 -21.31 3.09 -6.92
C HIS A 23 -20.14 3.44 -5.99
N ARG A 24 -19.41 2.48 -5.41
CA ARG A 24 -18.31 2.77 -4.43
C ARG A 24 -18.71 3.87 -3.43
N LEU A 25 -19.96 3.84 -2.94
CA LEU A 25 -20.49 4.92 -2.12
C LEU A 25 -19.76 4.98 -0.77
N ASP A 26 -19.44 6.19 -0.37
CA ASP A 26 -18.91 6.51 0.96
C ASP A 26 -19.92 6.02 2.03
N LEU A 27 -19.41 5.36 3.07
CA LEU A 27 -20.23 4.70 4.08
C LEU A 27 -21.17 5.70 4.76
N GLU A 28 -20.72 6.93 4.98
CA GLU A 28 -21.54 8.01 5.55
C GLU A 28 -22.72 8.40 4.64
N LYS A 29 -22.50 8.44 3.32
CA LYS A 29 -23.57 8.74 2.34
C LYS A 29 -24.58 7.60 2.24
N LEU A 30 -24.10 6.35 2.31
CA LEU A 30 -24.96 5.17 2.35
C LEU A 30 -25.83 5.14 3.61
N LEU A 31 -25.22 5.37 4.78
CA LEU A 31 -25.93 5.42 6.06
C LEU A 31 -26.94 6.57 6.10
N THR A 32 -26.57 7.74 5.57
CA THR A 32 -27.49 8.90 5.45
C THR A 32 -28.68 8.59 4.54
N LYS A 33 -28.44 7.97 3.38
CA LYS A 33 -29.51 7.52 2.48
C LYS A 33 -30.43 6.50 3.15
N ILE A 34 -29.86 5.50 3.82
CA ILE A 34 -30.63 4.48 4.56
C ILE A 34 -31.47 5.14 5.66
N PHE A 35 -30.90 6.07 6.43
CA PHE A 35 -31.61 6.80 7.48
C PHE A 35 -32.74 7.68 6.94
N MET A 36 -32.50 8.45 5.87
CA MET A 36 -33.54 9.24 5.19
C MET A 36 -34.68 8.37 4.70
N ASN A 37 -34.35 7.22 4.12
CA ASN A 37 -35.31 6.27 3.58
C ASN A 37 -36.16 5.58 4.65
N VAL A 38 -35.55 5.17 5.77
CA VAL A 38 -36.27 4.65 6.93
C VAL A 38 -37.18 5.73 7.52
N THR A 39 -36.70 6.98 7.59
CA THR A 39 -37.50 8.11 8.06
C THR A 39 -38.69 8.37 7.14
N LEU A 40 -38.48 8.33 5.82
CA LEU A 40 -39.54 8.47 4.82
C LEU A 40 -40.57 7.33 4.93
N LEU A 41 -40.13 6.09 5.11
CA LEU A 41 -40.99 4.93 5.31
C LEU A 41 -41.84 5.08 6.60
N CYS A 42 -41.23 5.55 7.70
CA CYS A 42 -41.91 5.85 8.95
C CYS A 42 -42.96 6.97 8.78
N VAL A 43 -42.65 8.01 8.00
CA VAL A 43 -43.58 9.10 7.67
C VAL A 43 -44.74 8.60 6.81
N VAL A 44 -44.46 7.78 5.79
CA VAL A 44 -45.49 7.17 4.92
C VAL A 44 -46.38 6.23 5.73
N LEU A 45 -45.80 5.38 6.60
CA LEU A 45 -46.55 4.52 7.52
C LEU A 45 -47.46 5.33 8.44
N LYS A 46 -46.95 6.42 9.03
CA LYS A 46 -47.72 7.34 9.88
C LYS A 46 -48.87 8.04 9.11
N SER A 47 -48.60 8.47 7.87
CA SER A 47 -49.60 9.05 6.95
C SER A 47 -50.70 8.05 6.57
N THR A 48 -50.34 6.82 6.24
CA THR A 48 -51.31 5.74 5.94
C THR A 48 -52.08 5.26 7.18
N LEU A 49 -51.51 5.40 8.39
CA LEU A 49 -52.20 5.16 9.66
C LEU A 49 -53.24 6.24 9.94
N GLN A 50 -52.98 7.50 9.59
CA GLN A 50 -53.93 8.61 9.75
C GLN A 50 -55.07 8.58 8.72
N ARG A 51 -54.86 8.01 7.52
CA ARG A 51 -55.87 7.94 6.45
C ARG A 51 -56.81 6.73 6.48
N GLY A 52 -56.83 5.95 7.57
CA GLY A 52 -57.89 5.00 7.90
C GLY A 52 -58.41 4.12 6.75
N GLY A 53 -57.80 2.94 6.52
CA GLY A 53 -58.36 1.99 5.56
C GLY A 53 -58.01 0.52 5.76
N TYR A 54 -56.75 0.19 6.10
CA TYR A 54 -56.34 -1.24 6.14
C TYR A 54 -55.46 -1.65 7.33
N LEU A 55 -55.01 -0.69 8.16
CA LEU A 55 -54.10 -0.96 9.28
C LEU A 55 -54.77 -0.95 10.67
N MET A 56 -56.04 -0.55 10.76
CA MET A 56 -56.80 -0.51 12.03
C MET A 56 -57.02 -1.89 12.68
N LYS A 57 -56.67 -3.00 12.02
CA LYS A 57 -56.72 -4.37 12.58
C LYS A 57 -55.37 -4.91 13.08
N LEU A 58 -54.26 -4.19 12.90
CA LEU A 58 -52.96 -4.64 13.40
C LEU A 58 -52.80 -4.21 14.86
N LYS A 59 -52.65 -5.18 15.77
CA LYS A 59 -52.37 -4.92 17.20
C LYS A 59 -51.11 -4.05 17.31
N LYS A 60 -51.06 -3.14 18.29
CA LYS A 60 -49.87 -2.30 18.57
C LYS A 60 -48.57 -3.12 18.63
N SER A 61 -48.64 -4.36 19.13
CA SER A 61 -47.54 -5.33 19.14
C SER A 61 -46.98 -5.65 17.76
N SER A 62 -47.83 -5.78 16.73
CA SER A 62 -47.42 -6.06 15.34
C SER A 62 -46.67 -4.88 14.71
N ILE A 63 -47.04 -3.65 15.05
CA ILE A 63 -46.34 -2.43 14.59
C ILE A 63 -44.94 -2.35 15.24
N CYS A 64 -44.84 -2.65 16.54
CA CYS A 64 -43.55 -2.71 17.24
C CYS A 64 -42.63 -3.80 16.68
N ILE A 65 -43.18 -4.99 16.35
CA ILE A 65 -42.41 -6.09 15.75
C ILE A 65 -41.89 -5.71 14.36
N ILE A 66 -42.72 -5.08 13.52
CA ILE A 66 -42.29 -4.60 12.19
C ILE A 66 -41.18 -3.55 12.33
N GLY A 67 -41.30 -2.63 13.28
CA GLY A 67 -40.26 -1.62 13.57
C GLY A 67 -38.93 -2.25 14.01
N LEU A 68 -38.97 -3.25 14.90
CA LEU A 68 -37.78 -3.98 15.35
C LEU A 68 -37.13 -4.79 14.22
N LEU A 69 -37.93 -5.41 13.35
CA LEU A 69 -37.42 -6.13 12.17
C LEU A 69 -36.72 -5.20 11.19
N LEU A 70 -37.31 -4.02 10.92
CA LEU A 70 -36.68 -3.00 10.06
C LEU A 70 -35.37 -2.48 10.66
N LEU A 71 -35.31 -2.28 11.98
CA LEU A 71 -34.09 -1.90 12.68
C LEU A 71 -33.01 -2.99 12.55
N ALA A 72 -33.37 -4.24 12.81
CA ALA A 72 -32.45 -5.38 12.72
C ALA A 72 -31.87 -5.54 11.31
N VAL A 73 -32.69 -5.41 10.27
CA VAL A 73 -32.25 -5.45 8.86
C VAL A 73 -31.32 -4.29 8.55
N THR A 74 -31.65 -3.08 9.02
CA THR A 74 -30.82 -1.89 8.81
C THR A 74 -29.44 -2.06 9.44
N VAL A 75 -29.38 -2.56 10.67
CA VAL A 75 -28.12 -2.86 11.37
C VAL A 75 -27.34 -3.95 10.62
N ALA A 76 -27.98 -5.03 10.20
CA ALA A 76 -27.32 -6.11 9.46
C ALA A 76 -26.74 -5.63 8.11
N VAL A 77 -27.49 -4.82 7.36
CA VAL A 77 -27.04 -4.19 6.11
C VAL A 77 -25.89 -3.23 6.37
N GLY A 78 -25.95 -2.43 7.43
CA GLY A 78 -24.87 -1.52 7.83
C GLY A 78 -23.57 -2.27 8.17
N ILE A 79 -23.67 -3.36 8.94
CA ILE A 79 -22.54 -4.25 9.27
C ILE A 79 -21.96 -4.86 7.99
N TYR A 80 -22.81 -5.40 7.11
CA TYR A 80 -22.38 -5.97 5.84
C TYR A 80 -21.68 -4.94 4.95
N ALA A 81 -22.26 -3.74 4.80
CA ALA A 81 -21.68 -2.65 4.02
C ALA A 81 -20.34 -2.18 4.61
N TYR A 82 -20.24 -2.08 5.93
CA TYR A 82 -19.00 -1.76 6.63
C TYR A 82 -17.91 -2.80 6.37
N HIS A 83 -18.23 -4.09 6.52
CA HIS A 83 -17.27 -5.16 6.21
C HIS A 83 -16.88 -5.16 4.73
N TYR A 84 -17.83 -4.98 3.83
CA TYR A 84 -17.59 -4.93 2.39
C TYR A 84 -16.68 -3.76 2.00
N THR A 85 -16.94 -2.55 2.50
CA THR A 85 -16.10 -1.37 2.22
C THR A 85 -14.73 -1.47 2.90
N ARG A 86 -14.65 -2.06 4.09
CA ARG A 86 -13.37 -2.32 4.76
C ARG A 86 -12.48 -3.27 3.95
N ILE A 87 -13.05 -4.28 3.28
CA ILE A 87 -12.30 -5.24 2.47
C ILE A 87 -12.08 -4.75 1.03
N ASN A 88 -13.09 -4.12 0.41
CA ASN A 88 -13.09 -3.75 -1.00
C ASN A 88 -12.77 -2.29 -1.29
N GLY A 89 -12.68 -1.45 -0.25
CA GLY A 89 -12.39 -0.04 -0.37
C GLY A 89 -10.92 0.26 -0.67
N TYR A 90 -10.68 1.45 -1.22
CA TYR A 90 -9.34 1.99 -1.42
C TYR A 90 -8.86 2.66 -0.13
N GLY A 91 -7.65 2.35 0.32
CA GLY A 91 -7.10 2.87 1.56
C GLY A 91 -6.74 4.36 1.48
N LYS A 92 -6.77 5.04 2.63
CA LYS A 92 -6.42 6.45 2.73
C LYS A 92 -4.93 6.69 2.44
N VAL A 93 -4.62 7.81 1.81
CA VAL A 93 -3.22 8.27 1.64
C VAL A 93 -2.63 8.56 3.03
N PHE A 94 -1.35 8.26 3.25
CA PHE A 94 -0.71 8.38 4.57
C PHE A 94 -0.41 9.82 5.00
N TYR A 95 -0.54 10.78 4.09
CA TYR A 95 -0.19 12.19 4.27
C TYR A 95 -1.31 13.10 3.75
N SER A 96 -1.31 14.33 4.23
CA SER A 96 -2.28 15.38 3.89
C SER A 96 -1.74 16.33 2.82
N ASN A 97 -2.62 17.00 2.08
CA ASN A 97 -2.20 17.96 1.05
C ASN A 97 -1.36 19.12 1.61
N GLY A 98 -1.70 19.59 2.81
CA GLY A 98 -0.98 20.67 3.51
C GLY A 98 0.33 20.26 4.19
N ASP A 99 0.68 18.97 4.20
CA ASP A 99 1.96 18.52 4.76
C ASP A 99 3.13 19.04 3.92
N SER A 100 4.24 19.38 4.58
CA SER A 100 5.50 19.71 3.90
C SER A 100 6.05 18.50 3.14
N LYS A 101 6.97 18.71 2.18
CA LYS A 101 7.58 17.60 1.44
C LYS A 101 8.22 16.55 2.35
N ILE A 102 9.01 17.01 3.34
CA ILE A 102 9.67 16.14 4.32
C ILE A 102 8.62 15.34 5.12
N GLU A 103 7.52 15.97 5.52
CA GLU A 103 6.45 15.28 6.25
C GLU A 103 5.74 14.25 5.40
N LYS A 104 5.45 14.56 4.13
CA LYS A 104 4.85 13.60 3.19
C LYS A 104 5.74 12.38 3.03
N ASP A 105 7.05 12.59 2.85
CA ASP A 105 8.04 11.52 2.72
C ASP A 105 8.11 10.66 4.00
N VAL A 106 8.18 11.30 5.18
CA VAL A 106 8.23 10.58 6.47
C VAL A 106 6.94 9.81 6.74
N LYS A 107 5.76 10.42 6.53
CA LYS A 107 4.47 9.75 6.73
C LYS A 107 4.27 8.60 5.75
N LEU A 108 4.69 8.76 4.50
CA LEU A 108 4.68 7.66 3.52
C LEU A 108 5.57 6.52 3.98
N PHE A 109 6.80 6.81 4.40
CA PHE A 109 7.74 5.81 4.90
C PHE A 109 7.19 5.06 6.12
N VAL A 110 6.73 5.77 7.15
CA VAL A 110 6.12 5.19 8.37
C VAL A 110 4.87 4.38 8.03
N GLY A 111 4.00 4.91 7.16
CA GLY A 111 2.78 4.23 6.71
C GLY A 111 3.07 2.91 6.00
N THR A 112 4.07 2.89 5.11
CA THR A 112 4.45 1.66 4.42
C THR A 112 5.13 0.66 5.35
N ARG A 113 5.81 1.11 6.42
CA ARG A 113 6.33 0.21 7.47
C ARG A 113 5.22 -0.45 8.27
N ARG A 114 4.18 0.29 8.65
CA ARG A 114 2.99 -0.27 9.31
C ARG A 114 2.31 -1.30 8.41
N MET A 115 2.17 -1.01 7.12
CA MET A 115 1.66 -1.95 6.13
C MET A 115 2.54 -3.21 6.02
N ALA A 116 3.87 -3.07 6.04
CA ALA A 116 4.77 -4.23 6.05
C ALA A 116 4.58 -5.12 7.29
N GLY A 117 4.38 -4.52 8.47
CA GLY A 117 4.09 -5.28 9.71
C GLY A 117 2.79 -6.10 9.64
N GLN A 118 1.81 -5.65 8.86
CA GLN A 118 0.53 -6.35 8.70
C GLN A 118 0.52 -7.38 7.55
N MET A 119 1.35 -7.17 6.53
CA MET A 119 1.43 -8.06 5.35
C MET A 119 2.48 -9.16 5.47
N GLY A 120 3.42 -9.02 6.41
CA GLY A 120 4.53 -9.93 6.58
C GLY A 120 5.80 -9.48 5.84
N THR A 121 6.93 -9.98 6.33
CA THR A 121 8.28 -9.62 5.88
C THR A 121 8.63 -10.13 4.49
N ASP A 122 7.85 -11.04 3.92
CA ASP A 122 8.10 -11.56 2.56
C ASP A 122 7.36 -10.77 1.48
N SER A 123 6.38 -9.95 1.87
CA SER A 123 5.59 -9.17 0.92
C SER A 123 6.42 -8.03 0.34
N ILE A 124 6.44 -7.92 -1.00
CA ILE A 124 7.05 -6.78 -1.72
C ILE A 124 6.07 -5.60 -1.85
N TYR A 125 4.78 -5.81 -1.60
CA TYR A 125 3.75 -4.80 -1.80
C TYR A 125 3.99 -3.49 -1.04
N PRO A 126 4.39 -3.49 0.25
CA PRO A 126 4.65 -2.24 0.96
C PRO A 126 5.75 -1.41 0.31
N TYR A 127 6.79 -2.06 -0.23
CA TYR A 127 7.87 -1.40 -0.96
C TYR A 127 7.43 -0.93 -2.34
N TYR A 128 6.60 -1.72 -3.03
CA TYR A 128 5.97 -1.30 -4.28
C TYR A 128 5.13 -0.04 -4.09
N TYR A 129 4.26 0.00 -3.06
CA TYR A 129 3.42 1.15 -2.76
C TYR A 129 4.25 2.40 -2.43
N ASP A 130 5.27 2.25 -1.58
CA ASP A 130 6.23 3.29 -1.23
C ASP A 130 6.86 3.93 -2.48
N LYS A 131 7.33 3.10 -3.42
CA LYS A 131 7.95 3.56 -4.66
C LYS A 131 6.99 4.28 -5.59
N VAL A 132 5.78 3.77 -5.78
CA VAL A 132 4.79 4.43 -6.63
C VAL A 132 4.37 5.77 -6.03
N LYS A 133 3.96 5.80 -4.75
CA LYS A 133 3.54 7.06 -4.12
C LYS A 133 4.67 8.07 -3.98
N GLY A 134 5.91 7.61 -3.77
CA GLY A 134 7.09 8.48 -3.72
C GLY A 134 7.35 9.17 -5.06
N LEU A 135 7.15 8.48 -6.18
CA LEU A 135 7.24 9.08 -7.52
C LEU A 135 6.09 10.05 -7.79
N GLU A 136 4.87 9.73 -7.34
CA GLU A 136 3.74 10.66 -7.42
C GLU A 136 3.96 11.93 -6.58
N LEU A 137 4.56 11.80 -5.38
CA LEU A 137 4.99 12.93 -4.56
C LEU A 137 6.04 13.81 -5.25
N ALA A 138 6.87 13.21 -6.11
CA ALA A 138 7.82 13.93 -6.95
C ALA A 138 7.18 14.56 -8.20
N GLY A 139 5.88 14.39 -8.41
CA GLY A 139 5.13 14.99 -9.53
C GLY A 139 4.86 14.06 -10.71
N GLU A 140 5.26 12.78 -10.62
CA GLU A 140 4.98 11.83 -11.70
C GLU A 140 3.50 11.42 -11.72
N ALA A 141 2.92 11.34 -12.91
CA ALA A 141 1.58 10.79 -13.08
C ALA A 141 1.55 9.29 -12.71
N GLU A 142 0.45 8.80 -12.12
CA GLU A 142 0.33 7.43 -11.59
C GLU A 142 0.85 6.35 -12.57
N ILE A 143 0.47 6.42 -13.84
CA ILE A 143 0.86 5.42 -14.85
C ILE A 143 2.39 5.40 -15.05
N LYS A 144 3.03 6.58 -15.07
CA LYS A 144 4.49 6.71 -15.17
C LYS A 144 5.16 6.25 -13.87
N ALA A 145 4.63 6.67 -12.72
CA ALA A 145 5.11 6.26 -11.40
C ALA A 145 5.10 4.74 -11.24
N ILE A 146 4.03 4.05 -11.66
CA ILE A 146 3.95 2.59 -11.69
C ILE A 146 5.06 1.98 -12.54
N LYS A 147 5.23 2.45 -13.78
CA LYS A 147 6.25 1.91 -14.71
C LYS A 147 7.67 2.11 -14.19
N PHE A 148 7.95 3.29 -13.63
CA PHE A 148 9.25 3.61 -13.06
C PHE A 148 9.53 2.85 -11.77
N ALA A 149 8.54 2.72 -10.88
CA ALA A 149 8.66 1.91 -9.66
C ALA A 149 8.98 0.45 -9.99
N GLU A 150 8.27 -0.17 -10.93
CA GLU A 150 8.55 -1.56 -11.34
C GLU A 150 9.95 -1.71 -11.94
N LYS A 151 10.38 -0.77 -12.78
CA LYS A 151 11.73 -0.77 -13.36
C LYS A 151 12.79 -0.66 -12.26
N ASP A 152 12.60 0.25 -11.31
CA ASP A 152 13.51 0.45 -10.17
C ASP A 152 13.58 -0.80 -9.29
N ILE A 153 12.45 -1.41 -8.96
CA ILE A 153 12.39 -2.64 -8.15
C ILE A 153 13.11 -3.80 -8.85
N ILE A 154 12.90 -3.97 -10.17
CA ILE A 154 13.61 -4.98 -10.95
C ILE A 154 15.11 -4.70 -10.96
N LYS A 155 15.52 -3.45 -11.20
CA LYS A 155 16.94 -3.07 -11.20
C LYS A 155 17.56 -3.36 -9.84
N LYS A 156 16.94 -2.92 -8.75
CA LYS A 156 17.48 -3.12 -7.40
C LYS A 156 17.64 -4.59 -7.05
N ASN A 157 16.69 -5.44 -7.42
CA ASN A 157 16.78 -6.89 -7.19
C ASN A 157 17.86 -7.56 -8.05
N ALA A 158 18.02 -7.12 -9.31
CA ALA A 158 19.08 -7.63 -10.19
C ALA A 158 20.47 -7.33 -9.61
N PHE A 159 20.68 -6.11 -9.14
CA PHE A 159 21.95 -5.67 -8.53
C PHE A 159 22.20 -6.38 -7.21
N TYR A 160 21.17 -6.53 -6.37
CA TYR A 160 21.28 -7.28 -5.14
C TYR A 160 21.67 -8.75 -5.38
N LYS A 161 21.04 -9.42 -6.35
CA LYS A 161 21.40 -10.78 -6.72
C LYS A 161 22.84 -10.89 -7.19
N GLU A 162 23.29 -9.96 -8.03
CA GLU A 162 24.67 -9.93 -8.53
C GLU A 162 25.67 -9.73 -7.37
N ALA A 163 25.42 -8.76 -6.50
CA ALA A 163 26.24 -8.51 -5.30
C ALA A 163 26.35 -9.77 -4.42
N VAL A 164 25.21 -10.43 -4.14
CA VAL A 164 25.17 -11.68 -3.37
C VAL A 164 25.95 -12.80 -4.07
N SER A 165 25.83 -12.93 -5.40
CA SER A 165 26.55 -13.94 -6.17
C SER A 165 28.08 -13.74 -6.17
N LYS A 166 28.53 -12.50 -5.96
CA LYS A 166 29.94 -12.14 -5.80
C LYS A 166 30.42 -12.22 -4.34
N GLY A 167 29.59 -12.73 -3.42
CA GLY A 167 29.95 -12.91 -2.01
C GLY A 167 29.70 -11.69 -1.13
N TYR A 168 29.17 -10.58 -1.67
CA TYR A 168 28.77 -9.44 -0.84
C TYR A 168 27.47 -9.78 -0.11
N LYS A 169 27.56 -9.93 1.20
CA LYS A 169 26.42 -10.07 2.11
C LYS A 169 26.66 -9.21 3.34
N VAL A 170 25.57 -8.66 3.89
CA VAL A 170 25.58 -7.91 5.14
C VAL A 170 24.96 -8.78 6.23
N SER A 171 25.75 -9.14 7.24
CA SER A 171 25.29 -9.91 8.41
C SER A 171 24.38 -9.08 9.32
N ASP A 172 23.67 -9.73 10.26
CA ASP A 172 22.84 -9.02 11.25
C ASP A 172 23.65 -8.03 12.10
N GLY A 173 24.85 -8.42 12.51
CA GLY A 173 25.76 -7.57 13.29
C GLY A 173 26.24 -6.36 12.49
N GLU A 174 26.68 -6.60 11.25
CA GLU A 174 27.09 -5.53 10.34
C GLU A 174 25.94 -4.58 10.00
N LEU A 175 24.73 -5.12 9.79
CA LEU A 175 23.54 -4.33 9.50
C LEU A 175 23.25 -3.31 10.61
N LYS A 176 23.32 -3.73 11.88
CA LYS A 176 23.11 -2.84 13.03
C LYS A 176 24.12 -1.68 13.04
N ILE A 177 25.38 -1.95 12.71
CA ILE A 177 26.44 -0.94 12.65
C ILE A 177 26.18 0.04 11.50
N LEU A 178 25.89 -0.47 10.30
CA LEU A 178 25.65 0.34 9.10
C LEU A 178 24.39 1.22 9.25
N VAL A 179 23.32 0.68 9.84
CA VAL A 179 22.11 1.45 10.17
C VAL A 179 22.44 2.59 11.13
N LYS A 180 23.16 2.33 12.23
CA LYS A 180 23.58 3.38 13.18
C LYS A 180 24.43 4.46 12.49
N LYS A 181 25.38 4.06 11.63
CA LYS A 181 26.20 5.00 10.84
C LYS A 181 25.34 5.87 9.93
N LYS A 182 24.36 5.30 9.24
CA LYS A 182 23.43 6.03 8.37
C LYS A 182 22.58 7.04 9.16
N ILE A 183 22.04 6.63 10.30
CA ILE A 183 21.26 7.53 11.17
C ILE A 183 22.15 8.67 11.69
N ALA A 184 23.38 8.38 12.12
CA ALA A 184 24.33 9.41 12.55
C ALA A 184 24.65 10.41 11.44
N ALA A 185 24.76 9.96 10.19
CA ALA A 185 24.91 10.84 9.04
C ALA A 185 23.66 11.72 8.80
N ILE A 186 22.46 11.15 8.92
CA ILE A 186 21.20 11.93 8.84
C ILE A 186 21.15 12.99 9.94
N LYS A 187 21.55 12.67 11.16
CA LYS A 187 21.59 13.60 12.30
C LYS A 187 22.51 14.80 12.10
N LYS A 188 23.52 14.67 11.24
CA LYS A 188 24.45 15.74 10.88
C LYS A 188 23.94 16.60 9.72
N SER A 189 22.83 16.25 9.08
CA SER A 189 22.29 17.03 7.96
C SER A 189 21.61 18.30 8.45
N LYS A 190 21.60 19.34 7.62
CA LYS A 190 20.93 20.62 7.91
C LYS A 190 19.42 20.45 8.11
N ASP A 191 18.83 19.47 7.43
CA ASP A 191 17.40 19.18 7.49
C ASP A 191 17.00 18.33 8.71
N TYR A 192 17.97 17.86 9.50
CA TYR A 192 17.70 16.98 10.64
C TYR A 192 16.63 17.50 11.60
N PRO A 193 16.59 18.79 12.00
CA PRO A 193 15.53 19.29 12.88
C PRO A 193 14.12 19.05 12.29
N LYS A 194 13.94 19.34 11.00
CA LYS A 194 12.67 19.14 10.29
C LYS A 194 12.33 17.65 10.14
N ILE A 195 13.33 16.82 9.84
CA ILE A 195 13.15 15.37 9.73
C ILE A 195 12.73 14.80 11.08
N LYS A 196 13.44 15.14 12.16
CA LYS A 196 13.14 14.69 13.53
C LYS A 196 11.70 15.05 13.91
N GLU A 197 11.32 16.30 13.72
CA GLU A 197 9.96 16.78 14.03
C GLU A 197 8.89 16.04 13.21
N ALA A 198 9.16 15.76 11.93
CA ALA A 198 8.23 14.99 11.08
C ALA A 198 8.04 13.55 11.58
N TYR A 199 9.10 12.89 12.09
CA TYR A 199 9.00 11.56 12.72
C TYR A 199 8.21 11.61 14.04
N GLU A 200 8.46 12.64 14.86
CA GLU A 200 7.73 12.86 16.12
C GLU A 200 6.24 13.08 15.86
N ARG A 201 5.88 13.91 14.88
CA ARG A 201 4.49 14.11 14.43
C ARG A 201 3.85 12.86 13.84
N ALA A 202 4.65 11.93 13.31
CA ALA A 202 4.18 10.60 12.89
C ALA A 202 4.09 9.59 14.05
N GLY A 203 4.44 9.99 15.28
CA GLY A 203 4.37 9.17 16.50
C GLY A 203 5.48 8.13 16.60
N THR A 204 6.67 8.42 16.06
CA THR A 204 7.79 7.48 16.04
C THR A 204 9.15 8.21 16.01
N THR A 205 10.25 7.47 15.85
CA THR A 205 11.61 8.01 15.72
C THR A 205 12.31 7.41 14.50
N ILE A 206 13.35 8.11 14.01
CA ILE A 206 14.17 7.63 12.89
C ILE A 206 14.78 6.26 13.23
N GLU A 207 15.30 6.12 14.45
CA GLU A 207 15.92 4.88 14.95
C GLU A 207 14.95 3.71 14.90
N LYS A 208 13.72 3.91 15.40
CA LYS A 208 12.71 2.86 15.47
C LYS A 208 12.28 2.38 14.10
N GLU A 209 12.12 3.29 13.14
CA GLU A 209 11.69 2.92 11.79
C GLU A 209 12.83 2.31 10.96
N TYR A 210 14.07 2.76 11.14
CA TYR A 210 15.23 2.14 10.48
C TYR A 210 15.50 0.74 11.04
N ASP A 211 15.40 0.52 12.35
CA ASP A 211 15.59 -0.80 12.95
C ASP A 211 14.56 -1.82 12.46
N LYS A 212 13.30 -1.41 12.29
CA LYS A 212 12.24 -2.25 11.71
C LYS A 212 12.43 -2.56 10.22
N ASN A 213 13.25 -1.79 9.51
CA ASN A 213 13.39 -1.90 8.05
C ASN A 213 14.57 -2.78 7.61
N GLN A 214 14.87 -3.84 8.38
CA GLN A 214 16.08 -4.65 8.21
C GLN A 214 16.28 -5.19 6.79
N ARG A 215 15.23 -5.71 6.16
CA ARG A 215 15.29 -6.23 4.78
C ARG A 215 15.72 -5.19 3.77
N TYR A 216 15.08 -4.03 3.78
CA TYR A 216 15.41 -2.96 2.83
C TYR A 216 16.82 -2.44 3.07
N ASN A 217 17.19 -2.27 4.35
CA ASN A 217 18.52 -1.85 4.74
C ASN A 217 19.57 -2.87 4.28
N ARG A 218 19.32 -4.17 4.43
CA ARG A 218 20.22 -5.22 3.95
C ARG A 218 20.43 -5.16 2.44
N ILE A 219 19.35 -5.03 1.67
CA ILE A 219 19.45 -4.89 0.21
C ILE A 219 20.26 -3.63 -0.14
N TYR A 220 19.93 -2.50 0.48
CA TYR A 220 20.62 -1.23 0.23
C TYR A 220 22.11 -1.31 0.56
N PHE A 221 22.46 -1.74 1.77
CA PHE A 221 23.86 -1.78 2.22
C PHE A 221 24.69 -2.85 1.51
N THR A 222 24.08 -3.96 1.09
CA THR A 222 24.79 -4.98 0.30
C THR A 222 25.15 -4.44 -1.08
N ILE A 223 24.22 -3.74 -1.74
CA ILE A 223 24.49 -3.07 -3.03
C ILE A 223 25.51 -1.95 -2.83
N GLU A 224 25.38 -1.11 -1.80
CA GLU A 224 26.30 -0.01 -1.51
C GLU A 224 27.73 -0.53 -1.28
N LYS A 225 27.90 -1.58 -0.48
CA LYS A 225 29.19 -2.23 -0.24
C LYS A 225 29.84 -2.74 -1.52
N TRP A 226 29.05 -3.37 -2.39
CA TRP A 226 29.53 -3.87 -3.67
C TRP A 226 29.85 -2.75 -4.67
N ASP A 227 29.01 -1.71 -4.73
CA ASP A 227 29.23 -0.54 -5.59
C ASP A 227 30.48 0.26 -5.18
N GLU A 228 30.73 0.42 -3.87
CA GLU A 228 31.93 1.09 -3.35
C GLU A 228 33.21 0.34 -3.73
N ASP A 229 33.20 -0.99 -3.65
CA ASP A 229 34.35 -1.82 -3.99
C ASP A 229 34.64 -1.81 -5.49
N ASN A 230 33.59 -1.92 -6.33
CA ASN A 230 33.73 -1.78 -7.78
C ASN A 230 34.27 -0.40 -8.18
N LYS A 231 33.86 0.68 -7.50
CA LYS A 231 34.38 2.03 -7.80
C LYS A 231 35.87 2.13 -7.51
N LYS A 232 36.33 1.61 -6.37
CA LYS A 232 37.76 1.61 -6.02
C LYS A 232 38.59 0.86 -7.04
N HIS A 233 38.14 -0.33 -7.46
CA HIS A 233 38.85 -1.10 -8.48
C HIS A 233 38.90 -0.43 -9.86
N LEU A 234 37.83 0.29 -10.23
CA LEU A 234 37.80 1.08 -11.47
C LEU A 234 38.71 2.32 -11.36
N GLU A 235 38.74 2.99 -10.22
CA GLU A 235 39.62 4.15 -9.97
C GLU A 235 41.10 3.75 -9.87
N GLU A 236 41.43 2.58 -9.33
CA GLU A 236 42.80 2.04 -9.23
C GLU A 236 43.34 1.53 -10.57
N GLY A 237 42.46 1.04 -11.47
CA GLY A 237 42.84 0.51 -12.79
C GLY A 237 43.13 1.57 -13.86
N HIS A 238 42.73 2.83 -13.64
CA HIS A 238 42.90 3.92 -14.61
C HIS A 238 43.85 5.01 -14.09
N GLN A 239 45.16 4.83 -14.33
CA GLN A 239 46.21 5.85 -14.12
C GLN A 239 46.33 6.85 -15.30
N SER A 240 45.22 7.21 -15.96
CA SER A 240 45.20 8.08 -17.15
C SER A 240 44.34 9.34 -16.96
N THR A 241 44.52 10.33 -17.84
CA THR A 241 44.01 11.72 -17.71
C THR A 241 42.51 11.86 -17.40
N PRO A 242 42.09 12.92 -16.67
CA PRO A 242 40.78 12.94 -15.98
C PRO A 242 39.53 12.99 -16.88
N GLU A 243 39.61 13.63 -18.06
CA GLU A 243 38.43 13.92 -18.88
C GLU A 243 37.96 12.72 -19.71
N ASP A 244 38.88 11.98 -20.35
CA ASP A 244 38.58 10.72 -21.05
C ASP A 244 38.16 9.60 -20.09
N THR A 245 38.69 9.63 -18.86
CA THR A 245 38.40 8.60 -17.84
C THR A 245 36.95 8.68 -17.36
N SER A 246 36.39 9.89 -17.18
CA SER A 246 35.01 10.05 -16.67
C SER A 246 33.92 9.56 -17.62
N ALA A 247 34.06 9.84 -18.93
CA ALA A 247 33.10 9.44 -19.96
C ALA A 247 33.16 7.94 -20.23
N ASN A 248 34.36 7.37 -20.27
CA ASN A 248 34.58 5.93 -20.46
C ASN A 248 34.08 5.12 -19.25
N LEU A 249 34.38 5.56 -18.01
CA LEU A 249 33.84 4.94 -16.80
C LEU A 249 32.31 4.95 -16.75
N SER A 250 31.67 6.02 -17.24
CA SER A 250 30.21 6.12 -17.34
C SER A 250 29.64 5.11 -18.33
N GLN A 251 30.25 4.98 -19.52
CA GLN A 251 29.81 4.03 -20.55
C GLN A 251 30.03 2.58 -20.13
N GLU A 252 31.18 2.25 -19.54
CA GLU A 252 31.48 0.92 -19.01
C GLU A 252 30.51 0.53 -17.90
N ARG A 253 30.23 1.47 -16.99
CA ARG A 253 29.22 1.27 -15.94
C ARG A 253 27.86 0.99 -16.55
N GLU A 254 27.40 1.80 -17.52
CA GLU A 254 26.11 1.58 -18.19
C GLU A 254 26.06 0.23 -18.92
N HIS A 255 27.15 -0.17 -19.57
CA HIS A 255 27.26 -1.49 -20.20
C HIS A 255 27.13 -2.61 -19.19
N TYR A 256 27.85 -2.51 -18.06
CA TYR A 256 27.81 -3.48 -16.98
C TYR A 256 26.41 -3.58 -16.34
N GLU A 257 25.75 -2.43 -16.10
CA GLU A 257 24.35 -2.41 -15.63
C GLU A 257 23.41 -3.16 -16.60
N LYS A 258 23.57 -2.95 -17.92
CA LYS A 258 22.78 -3.63 -18.95
C LYS A 258 23.01 -5.14 -18.94
N LEU A 259 24.25 -5.60 -18.75
CA LEU A 259 24.58 -7.03 -18.67
C LEU A 259 23.91 -7.70 -17.47
N ILE A 260 23.99 -7.08 -16.29
CA ILE A 260 23.33 -7.59 -15.07
C ILE A 260 21.83 -7.70 -15.27
N LEU A 261 21.21 -6.64 -15.81
CA LEU A 261 19.78 -6.63 -16.08
C LEU A 261 19.39 -7.69 -17.12
N LYS A 262 20.20 -7.90 -18.16
CA LYS A 262 19.97 -8.92 -19.19
C LYS A 262 20.01 -10.33 -18.57
N LYS A 263 21.05 -10.64 -17.79
CA LYS A 263 21.21 -11.91 -17.07
C LYS A 263 20.09 -12.14 -16.05
N PHE A 264 19.67 -11.10 -15.34
CA PHE A 264 18.57 -11.20 -14.39
C PHE A 264 17.24 -11.50 -15.10
N LYS A 265 16.96 -10.80 -16.21
CA LYS A 265 15.71 -10.98 -16.98
C LYS A 265 15.56 -12.37 -17.60
N SER A 266 16.64 -13.11 -17.83
CA SER A 266 16.58 -14.51 -18.28
C SER A 266 16.46 -15.51 -17.14
N SER A 267 16.48 -15.07 -15.88
CA SER A 267 16.47 -15.95 -14.71
C SER A 267 15.06 -16.29 -14.19
N ARG A 268 14.94 -17.41 -13.47
CA ARG A 268 13.72 -17.81 -12.77
C ARG A 268 13.25 -16.75 -11.76
N ASP A 269 14.17 -16.10 -11.06
CA ASP A 269 13.86 -15.06 -10.06
C ASP A 269 13.15 -13.85 -10.69
N PHE A 270 13.52 -13.47 -11.91
CA PHE A 270 12.82 -12.41 -12.64
C PHE A 270 11.38 -12.80 -12.96
N VAL A 271 11.11 -14.06 -13.31
CA VAL A 271 9.75 -14.55 -13.57
C VAL A 271 8.90 -14.46 -12.30
N ILE A 272 9.45 -14.87 -11.16
CA ILE A 272 8.79 -14.78 -9.84
C ILE A 272 8.52 -13.31 -9.50
N LEU A 273 9.53 -12.44 -9.59
CA LEU A 273 9.39 -11.01 -9.29
C LEU A 273 8.40 -10.31 -10.21
N LYS A 274 8.47 -10.54 -11.53
CA LYS A 274 7.56 -9.95 -12.52
C LYS A 274 6.11 -10.37 -12.26
N ARG A 275 5.89 -11.64 -11.89
CA ARG A 275 4.57 -12.13 -11.50
C ARG A 275 4.07 -11.40 -10.24
N ALA A 276 4.90 -11.27 -9.20
CA ALA A 276 4.54 -10.56 -7.99
C ALA A 276 4.19 -9.09 -8.27
N LEU A 277 4.98 -8.39 -9.10
CA LEU A 277 4.74 -7.00 -9.49
C LEU A 277 3.40 -6.81 -10.22
N LYS A 278 2.97 -7.78 -11.04
CA LYS A 278 1.62 -7.76 -11.65
C LYS A 278 0.52 -7.73 -10.58
N TYR A 279 0.65 -8.54 -9.53
CA TYR A 279 -0.31 -8.57 -8.42
C TYR A 279 -0.20 -7.35 -7.51
N CYS A 280 1.01 -6.80 -7.33
CA CYS A 280 1.20 -5.52 -6.65
C CYS A 280 0.48 -4.40 -7.39
N ARG A 281 0.63 -4.31 -8.72
CA ARG A 281 -0.08 -3.31 -9.53
C ARG A 281 -1.60 -3.46 -9.41
N ALA A 282 -2.12 -4.68 -9.51
CA ALA A 282 -3.55 -4.94 -9.35
C ALA A 282 -4.04 -4.53 -7.94
N SER A 283 -3.28 -4.88 -6.91
CA SER A 283 -3.58 -4.51 -5.52
C SER A 283 -3.52 -3.00 -5.31
N PHE A 284 -2.52 -2.33 -5.87
CA PHE A 284 -2.36 -0.88 -5.78
C PHE A 284 -3.55 -0.14 -6.37
N LYS A 285 -3.96 -0.52 -7.59
CA LYS A 285 -5.11 0.11 -8.27
C LYS A 285 -6.44 -0.14 -7.56
N LYS A 286 -6.61 -1.33 -6.96
CA LYS A 286 -7.88 -1.71 -6.34
C LYS A 286 -8.00 -1.26 -4.89
N TYR A 287 -6.93 -1.42 -4.11
CA TYR A 287 -6.95 -1.30 -2.65
C TYR A 287 -6.03 -0.20 -2.10
N GLY A 288 -5.02 0.25 -2.85
CA GLY A 288 -4.09 1.27 -2.36
C GLY A 288 -3.43 0.86 -1.05
N SER A 289 -3.52 1.70 -0.01
CA SER A 289 -2.97 1.41 1.32
C SER A 289 -3.85 0.48 2.17
N ASN A 290 -5.02 0.04 1.67
CA ASN A 290 -5.90 -0.86 2.40
C ASN A 290 -5.30 -2.27 2.43
N VAL A 291 -4.64 -2.58 3.56
CA VAL A 291 -3.95 -3.85 3.76
C VAL A 291 -4.92 -5.03 3.79
N GLU A 292 -6.10 -4.88 4.41
CA GLU A 292 -7.08 -5.97 4.50
C GLU A 292 -7.56 -6.40 3.12
N GLY A 293 -7.82 -5.45 2.22
CA GLY A 293 -8.11 -5.73 0.81
C GLY A 293 -6.90 -6.31 0.07
N ALA A 294 -5.72 -5.70 0.23
CA ALA A 294 -4.49 -6.13 -0.45
C ALA A 294 -4.06 -7.57 -0.05
N LYS A 295 -4.41 -8.02 1.16
CA LYS A 295 -4.16 -9.39 1.63
C LYS A 295 -4.79 -10.46 0.75
N HIS A 296 -5.82 -10.12 -0.04
CA HIS A 296 -6.38 -11.02 -1.05
C HIS A 296 -5.30 -11.60 -2.00
N TYR A 297 -4.24 -10.83 -2.29
CA TYR A 297 -3.12 -11.26 -3.13
C TYR A 297 -1.84 -11.59 -2.33
N ALA A 298 -1.88 -11.67 -0.99
CA ALA A 298 -0.70 -11.79 -0.14
C ALA A 298 0.24 -12.92 -0.57
N LYS A 299 -0.28 -14.15 -0.77
CA LYS A 299 0.51 -15.30 -1.21
C LYS A 299 1.27 -15.04 -2.52
N ARG A 300 0.72 -14.24 -3.43
CA ARG A 300 1.34 -13.91 -4.73
C ARG A 300 2.33 -12.75 -4.65
N MET A 301 2.27 -11.95 -3.58
CA MET A 301 3.15 -10.79 -3.36
C MET A 301 4.26 -11.09 -2.35
N ASN A 302 4.18 -12.22 -1.63
CA ASN A 302 5.21 -12.76 -0.75
C ASN A 302 6.35 -13.37 -1.55
N VAL A 303 7.12 -12.51 -2.23
CA VAL A 303 8.12 -12.93 -3.21
C VAL A 303 9.44 -13.33 -2.57
N TYR A 304 9.80 -12.75 -1.42
CA TYR A 304 11.17 -12.87 -0.92
C TYR A 304 11.52 -14.25 -0.37
N SER A 305 10.54 -15.03 0.09
CA SER A 305 10.75 -16.43 0.45
C SER A 305 11.01 -17.35 -0.75
N GLU A 306 10.70 -16.91 -1.97
CA GLU A 306 10.86 -17.68 -3.21
C GLU A 306 12.12 -17.30 -4.01
N LEU A 307 12.80 -16.20 -3.67
CA LEU A 307 13.95 -15.69 -4.42
C LEU A 307 15.24 -16.42 -3.99
N SER A 308 15.99 -16.93 -4.97
CA SER A 308 17.17 -17.78 -4.73
C SER A 308 18.31 -17.11 -3.95
N TYR A 309 18.34 -15.78 -3.94
CA TYR A 309 19.38 -14.96 -3.33
C TYR A 309 18.95 -14.35 -1.98
N TRP A 310 17.83 -14.80 -1.43
CA TRP A 310 17.30 -14.33 -0.14
C TRP A 310 17.57 -15.31 1.01
N ASN A 311 17.72 -16.61 0.69
CA ASN A 311 17.98 -17.69 1.65
C ASN A 311 19.49 -17.94 1.83
#